data_AF-A0A3C1WPG8-F1
#
_entry.id   AF-A0A3C1WPG8-F1
#
_cell.length_a   1.000
_cell.length_b   1.000
_cell.length_c   1.000
_cell.angle_alpha   90.00
_cell.angle_beta   90.00
_cell.angle_gamma   90.00
#
_symmetry.space_group_name_H-M   'P 1'
#
loop_
_entity.id
_entity.type
_entity.pdbx_description
1 polymer ?
#
loop_
_entity_poly.entity_id
_entity_poly.type
_entity_poly.pdbx_seq_one_letter_code
_entity_poly.pdbx_strand_id
1 'polypeptide(L)'
;MKLKNRNAQMNSFTKIFFLFLMVCFYSEVASAQSAAEIFKNANDLYKKNKFDEAASAYEKIIGQGYESPDAFYNLGNCYYKLKRIGKAILYFKKAEKISPGD
;
A
#
# COMPACT_ATOMS: atom_id res chain seq x y z
N MET A 1 -42.03 -9.68 32.92
CA MET A 1 -42.01 -9.36 31.47
C MET A 1 -41.01 -8.27 31.05
N LYS A 2 -40.74 -7.23 31.87
CA LYS A 2 -39.85 -6.09 31.50
C LYS A 2 -38.34 -6.41 31.36
N LEU A 3 -37.80 -7.40 32.06
CA LEU A 3 -36.36 -7.73 32.04
C LEU A 3 -35.91 -8.40 30.72
N LYS A 4 -36.75 -9.26 30.13
CA LYS A 4 -36.46 -9.93 28.84
C LYS A 4 -36.32 -8.93 27.69
N ASN A 5 -37.09 -7.85 27.73
CA ASN A 5 -37.08 -6.80 26.69
C ASN A 5 -35.83 -5.90 26.78
N ARG A 6 -35.31 -5.64 27.99
CA ARG A 6 -34.05 -4.90 28.21
C ARG A 6 -32.83 -5.67 27.69
N ASN A 7 -32.78 -6.98 27.89
CA ASN A 7 -31.69 -7.82 27.38
C ASN A 7 -31.73 -7.94 25.84
N ALA A 8 -32.92 -8.00 25.25
CA ALA A 8 -33.08 -7.97 23.80
C ALA A 8 -32.62 -6.64 23.19
N GLN A 9 -32.99 -5.51 23.79
CA GLN A 9 -32.55 -4.17 23.39
C GLN A 9 -31.03 -4.03 23.51
N MET A 10 -30.45 -4.43 24.65
CA MET A 10 -29.01 -4.38 24.90
C MET A 10 -28.21 -5.23 23.90
N ASN A 11 -28.67 -6.45 23.60
CA ASN A 11 -28.04 -7.31 22.59
C ASN A 11 -28.13 -6.74 21.18
N SER A 12 -29.22 -6.04 20.83
CA SER A 12 -29.36 -5.33 19.55
C SER A 12 -28.39 -4.15 19.44
N PHE A 13 -28.20 -3.37 20.51
CA PHE A 13 -27.21 -2.28 20.53
C PHE A 13 -25.77 -2.79 20.42
N THR A 14 -25.42 -3.85 21.14
CA THR A 14 -24.08 -4.46 21.04
C THR A 14 -23.82 -4.98 19.62
N LYS A 15 -24.82 -5.59 18.96
CA LYS A 15 -24.70 -6.04 17.56
C LYS A 15 -24.53 -4.88 16.58
N ILE A 16 -25.28 -3.79 16.75
CA ILE A 16 -25.17 -2.59 15.89
C ILE A 16 -23.79 -1.93 16.07
N PHE A 17 -23.30 -1.87 17.31
CA PHE A 17 -21.95 -1.36 17.62
C PHE A 17 -20.84 -2.21 16.98
N PHE A 18 -20.96 -3.54 17.05
CA PHE A 18 -20.03 -4.45 16.38
C PHE A 18 -20.12 -4.38 14.85
N LEU A 19 -21.32 -4.23 14.29
CA LEU A 19 -21.52 -4.05 12.84
C LEU A 19 -20.88 -2.73 12.36
N PHE A 20 -20.98 -1.67 13.15
CA PHE A 20 -20.36 -0.37 12.87
C PHE A 20 -18.83 -0.42 12.96
N LEU A 21 -18.27 -1.12 13.96
CA LEU A 21 -16.83 -1.38 14.07
C LEU A 21 -16.28 -2.18 12.88
N MET A 22 -17.05 -3.13 12.36
CA MET A 22 -16.65 -3.91 11.19
C MET A 22 -16.53 -3.00 9.96
N VAL A 23 -17.51 -2.12 9.72
CA VAL A 23 -17.53 -1.19 8.58
C VAL A 23 -16.35 -0.20 8.61
N CYS A 24 -15.96 0.30 9.78
CA CYS A 24 -14.79 1.19 9.91
C CYS A 24 -13.46 0.49 9.61
N PHE A 25 -13.36 -0.83 9.78
CA PHE A 25 -12.15 -1.60 9.50
C PHE A 25 -12.02 -1.99 8.01
N TYR A 26 -13.11 -2.00 7.25
CA TYR A 26 -13.09 -2.42 5.85
C TYR A 26 -12.45 -1.39 4.89
N SER A 27 -12.45 -0.09 5.24
CA SER A 27 -11.91 0.94 4.36
C SER A 27 -10.38 0.94 4.26
N GLU A 28 -9.67 0.47 5.29
CA GLU A 28 -8.20 0.45 5.29
C GLU A 28 -7.63 -0.74 4.49
N VAL A 29 -8.27 -1.90 4.55
CA VAL A 29 -7.80 -3.13 3.87
C VAL A 29 -7.85 -3.00 2.34
N ALA A 30 -8.81 -2.25 1.80
CA ALA A 30 -8.98 -2.10 0.35
C ALA A 30 -7.77 -1.40 -0.31
N SER A 31 -7.16 -0.43 0.35
CA SER A 31 -6.02 0.32 -0.21
C SER A 31 -4.75 -0.53 -0.27
N ALA A 32 -4.46 -1.29 0.80
CA ALA A 32 -3.27 -2.14 0.88
C ALA A 32 -3.27 -3.26 -0.18
N GLN A 33 -4.43 -3.88 -0.41
CA GLN A 33 -4.60 -4.90 -1.44
C GLN A 33 -4.27 -4.37 -2.84
N SER A 34 -4.67 -3.13 -3.13
CA SER A 34 -4.38 -2.49 -4.43
C SER A 34 -2.89 -2.16 -4.61
N ALA A 35 -2.19 -1.75 -3.55
CA ALA A 35 -0.78 -1.39 -3.62
C ALA A 35 0.12 -2.58 -3.95
N ALA A 36 -0.14 -3.74 -3.33
CA ALA A 36 0.61 -4.98 -3.60
C ALA A 36 0.42 -5.47 -5.05
N GLU A 37 -0.79 -5.36 -5.59
CA GLU A 37 -1.08 -5.73 -6.99
C GLU A 37 -0.36 -4.78 -7.96
N ILE A 38 -0.43 -3.47 -7.72
CA ILE A 38 0.28 -2.48 -8.55
C ILE A 38 1.80 -2.67 -8.47
N PHE A 39 2.34 -3.00 -7.28
CA PHE A 39 3.75 -3.33 -7.11
C PHE A 39 4.16 -4.56 -7.94
N LYS A 40 3.35 -5.63 -7.91
CA LYS A 40 3.59 -6.81 -8.75
C LYS A 40 3.57 -6.45 -10.25
N ASN A 41 2.58 -5.67 -10.69
CA ASN A 41 2.50 -5.21 -12.07
C ASN A 41 3.72 -4.35 -12.45
N ALA A 42 4.19 -3.47 -11.57
CA ALA A 42 5.39 -2.67 -11.77
C ALA A 42 6.65 -3.54 -11.96
N ASN A 43 6.79 -4.62 -11.16
CA ASN A 43 7.85 -5.61 -11.34
C ASN A 43 7.77 -6.31 -12.71
N ASP A 44 6.56 -6.67 -13.14
CA ASP A 44 6.37 -7.35 -14.43
C ASP A 44 6.65 -6.41 -15.62
N LEU A 45 6.29 -5.13 -15.50
CA LEU A 45 6.66 -4.09 -16.47
C LEU A 45 8.19 -3.91 -16.53
N TYR A 46 8.85 -3.88 -15.37
CA TYR A 46 10.32 -3.79 -15.30
C TYR A 46 10.99 -4.97 -16.00
N LYS A 47 10.54 -6.21 -15.73
CA LYS A 47 11.04 -7.43 -16.39
C LYS A 47 10.86 -7.41 -17.91
N LYS A 48 9.84 -6.71 -18.40
CA LYS A 48 9.57 -6.49 -19.84
C LYS A 48 10.34 -5.31 -20.42
N ASN A 49 11.30 -4.73 -19.69
CA ASN A 49 12.07 -3.54 -20.04
C ASN A 49 11.21 -2.28 -20.29
N LYS A 50 9.97 -2.25 -19.81
CA LYS A 50 9.06 -1.10 -19.92
C LYS A 50 9.29 -0.14 -18.75
N PHE A 51 10.47 0.48 -18.72
CA PHE A 51 10.95 1.19 -17.54
C PHE A 51 10.15 2.45 -17.20
N ASP A 52 9.65 3.21 -18.18
CA ASP A 52 8.79 4.39 -17.90
C ASP A 52 7.43 3.97 -17.30
N GLU A 53 6.82 2.89 -17.83
CA GLU A 53 5.57 2.35 -17.30
C GLU A 53 5.76 1.79 -15.88
N ALA A 54 6.86 1.06 -15.65
CA ALA A 54 7.22 0.54 -14.33
C ALA A 54 7.45 1.67 -13.32
N ALA A 55 8.21 2.71 -13.71
CA ALA A 55 8.44 3.88 -12.86
C ALA A 55 7.13 4.55 -12.46
N SER A 56 6.21 4.75 -13.42
CA SER A 56 4.90 5.35 -13.16
C SER A 56 4.07 4.54 -12.17
N ALA A 57 4.12 3.20 -12.27
CA ALA A 57 3.40 2.31 -11.35
C ALA A 57 3.99 2.35 -9.92
N TYR A 58 5.32 2.37 -9.77
CA TYR A 58 5.95 2.55 -8.45
C TYR A 58 5.64 3.93 -7.85
N GLU A 59 5.72 5.00 -8.65
CA GLU A 59 5.42 6.36 -8.19
C GLU A 59 3.97 6.48 -7.71
N LYS A 60 3.03 5.79 -8.38
CA LYS A 60 1.63 5.75 -7.97
C LYS A 60 1.46 5.20 -6.56
N ILE A 61 2.02 4.03 -6.26
CA ILE A 61 1.86 3.41 -4.92
C ILE A 61 2.63 4.18 -3.85
N ILE A 62 3.82 4.68 -4.16
CA ILE A 62 4.59 5.53 -3.24
C ILE A 62 3.81 6.81 -2.93
N GLY A 63 3.16 7.42 -3.92
CA GLY A 63 2.29 8.59 -3.73
C GLY A 63 1.04 8.31 -2.90
N GLN A 64 0.66 7.04 -2.73
CA GLN A 64 -0.42 6.58 -1.85
C GLN A 64 0.07 6.21 -0.45
N GLY A 65 1.34 6.46 -0.11
CA GLY A 65 1.92 6.14 1.18
C GLY A 65 2.46 4.71 1.30
N TYR A 66 2.58 3.98 0.18
CA TYR A 66 3.26 2.69 0.19
C TYR A 66 4.77 2.89 0.36
N GLU A 67 5.24 2.84 1.61
CA GLU A 67 6.64 2.98 1.99
C GLU A 67 7.29 1.61 2.12
N SER A 68 8.00 1.17 1.07
CA SER A 68 8.72 -0.10 1.03
C SER A 68 10.13 0.12 0.47
N PRO A 69 11.21 -0.37 1.14
CA PRO A 69 12.56 -0.32 0.61
C PRO A 69 12.65 -0.87 -0.81
N ASP A 70 11.99 -2.01 -1.08
CA ASP A 70 11.96 -2.64 -2.40
C ASP A 70 11.33 -1.75 -3.46
N ALA A 71 10.24 -1.04 -3.14
CA ALA A 71 9.58 -0.14 -4.08
C ALA A 71 10.47 1.06 -4.44
N PHE A 72 11.14 1.64 -3.45
CA PHE A 72 12.09 2.71 -3.69
C PHE A 72 13.32 2.23 -4.47
N TYR A 73 13.86 1.06 -4.13
CA TYR A 73 14.99 0.46 -4.82
C TYR A 73 14.65 0.14 -6.29
N ASN A 74 13.50 -0.50 -6.53
CA ASN A 74 13.07 -0.83 -7.89
C ASN A 74 12.71 0.40 -8.73
N LEU A 75 12.15 1.45 -8.12
CA LEU A 75 11.98 2.74 -8.79
C LEU A 75 13.33 3.38 -9.14
N GLY A 76 14.31 3.29 -8.24
CA GLY A 76 15.69 3.68 -8.50
C GLY A 76 16.29 2.95 -9.70
N ASN A 77 16.08 1.63 -9.78
CA ASN A 77 16.49 0.81 -10.92
C ASN A 77 15.81 1.21 -12.23
N CYS A 78 14.51 1.51 -12.21
CA CYS A 78 13.81 2.04 -13.39
C CYS A 78 14.49 3.32 -13.87
N TYR A 79 14.75 4.26 -12.97
CA TYR A 79 15.39 5.53 -13.32
C TYR A 79 16.84 5.38 -13.79
N TYR A 80 17.58 4.43 -13.23
CA TYR A 80 18.90 4.09 -13.70
C TYR A 80 18.88 3.57 -15.15
N LYS A 81 17.97 2.63 -15.46
CA LYS A 81 17.79 2.10 -16.83
C LYS A 81 17.37 3.18 -17.84
N LEU A 82 16.59 4.16 -17.39
CA LEU A 82 16.19 5.34 -18.16
C LEU A 82 17.28 6.42 -18.25
N LYS A 83 18.48 6.19 -17.69
CA LYS A 83 19.59 7.15 -17.62
C LYS A 83 19.25 8.46 -16.88
N ARG A 84 18.22 8.43 -16.02
CA ARG A 84 17.83 9.56 -15.15
C ARG A 84 18.55 9.44 -13.80
N ILE A 85 19.87 9.60 -13.84
CA ILE A 85 20.78 9.27 -12.72
C ILE A 85 20.44 9.98 -11.41
N GLY A 86 20.09 11.27 -11.46
CA GLY A 86 19.73 12.02 -10.25
C GLY A 86 18.52 11.44 -9.52
N LYS A 87 17.49 11.01 -10.27
CA LYS A 87 16.32 10.34 -9.69
C LYS A 87 16.66 8.95 -9.16
N ALA A 88 17.52 8.21 -9.84
CA ALA A 88 17.97 6.90 -9.37
C ALA A 88 18.64 7.02 -7.99
N ILE A 89 19.60 7.93 -7.84
CA ILE A 89 20.29 8.20 -6.57
C ILE A 89 19.30 8.60 -5.47
N LEU A 90 18.36 9.50 -5.77
CA LEU A 90 17.34 9.92 -4.82
C LEU A 90 16.57 8.73 -4.24
N TYR A 91 16.11 7.83 -5.11
CA TYR A 91 15.27 6.71 -4.68
C TYR A 91 16.07 5.57 -4.05
N PHE A 92 17.31 5.33 -4.45
CA PHE A 92 18.20 4.42 -3.72
C PHE A 92 18.47 4.92 -2.30
N LYS A 93 18.73 6.23 -2.11
CA LYS A 93 18.89 6.81 -0.77
C LYS A 93 17.62 6.73 0.08
N LYS A 94 16.44 6.81 -0.54
CA LYS A 94 15.17 6.60 0.17
C LYS A 94 15.03 5.15 0.63
N ALA A 95 15.39 4.17 -0.19
CA ALA A 95 15.40 2.76 0.18
C ALA A 95 16.33 2.50 1.38
N GLU A 96 17.58 2.96 1.28
CA GLU A 96 18.60 2.84 2.33
C GLU A 96 18.18 3.51 3.65
N LYS A 97 17.47 4.65 3.58
CA LYS A 97 16.98 5.33 4.79
C LYS A 97 15.96 4.48 5.55
N ILE A 98 15.16 3.67 4.87
CA ILE A 98 14.13 2.83 5.49
C ILE A 98 14.73 1.51 5.98
N SER A 99 15.64 0.91 5.21
CA SER A 99 16.37 -0.29 5.58
C SER A 99 17.88 -0.08 5.40
N PRO A 100 18.58 0.44 6.42
CA PRO A 100 20.03 0.63 6.35
C PRO A 100 20.76 -0.71 6.39
N GLY A 101 21.59 -1.00 5.39
CA GLY A 101 22.48 -2.17 5.37
C GLY A 101 22.01 -3.39 4.57
N ASP A 102 20.97 -3.23 3.75
CA ASP A 102 20.55 -4.20 2.72
C ASP A 102 21.34 -4.02 1.41
#